data_AF-A0A960FJY3-F1
#
_entry.id   AF-A0A960FJY3-F1
#
_cell.length_a   1.000
_cell.length_b   1.000
_cell.length_c   1.000
_cell.angle_alpha   90.00
_cell.angle_beta   90.00
_cell.angle_gamma   90.00
#
_symmetry.space_group_name_H-M   'P 1'
#
loop_
_entity.id
_entity.type
_entity.pdbx_description
1 polymer ?
#
loop_
_entity_poly.entity_id
_entity_poly.type
_entity_poly.pdbx_seq_one_letter_code
_entity_poly.pdbx_strand_id
1 'polypeptide(L)'
;MQKSRVRRVGALLVGLSLVAAACGDDEEEPAATDAPTVTTAAESTDTTEAESTDTTEAMSTDTTEAMVDTTAAGSTGGGELAGMKGTTPKSADVSDWIPALDEFWQAQGNDPLEDFNYAAEAYDAVIVIALAAHAAGTDGSAHANEIVNITGGGEQCSTFVECRDIIDAGGDPDYEGVSGPHDFNGNGEPLKGSYAVLTFGDDNRLTDDEVLVEAEAPESAIVDLVPVGVERAGDGVLKIGSLLPETGSLAFLGAPEFAGVEFAIAEINEAGGVLGAPVEYSQGDSGDTSTDTATVTSTRLIGEGVDAIVGPASSGVALTVIDQITAAGVTMFSPANTSPALSTYDDKGLYFRNAPADGLQGAIVANLVIEDGASSAYILNLDDAYGNGIAEVVADVLESSGVTVLGVKAYDPTAASFDAEVDEVAAADPDAVVLISFDEGSRILRSAVEKGIGPTAKLWYGTDGNMGNALGENFDAGA
;
A
#
# COMPACT_ATOMS: atom_id res chain seq x y z
N MET A 1 4.37 24.36 -13.44
CA MET A 1 5.00 23.49 -14.46
C MET A 1 6.11 22.74 -13.75
N GLN A 2 5.74 21.64 -13.10
CA GLN A 2 6.65 20.66 -12.52
C GLN A 2 7.52 20.12 -13.66
N LYS A 3 8.85 20.17 -13.52
CA LYS A 3 9.76 19.67 -14.55
C LYS A 3 10.19 18.26 -14.18
N SER A 4 9.33 17.29 -14.44
CA SER A 4 9.70 15.88 -14.29
C SER A 4 10.82 15.54 -15.28
N ARG A 5 11.86 14.86 -14.79
CA ARG A 5 12.90 14.25 -15.63
C ARG A 5 12.69 12.74 -15.61
N VAL A 6 12.43 12.16 -16.78
CA VAL A 6 12.31 10.70 -16.92
C VAL A 6 13.70 10.10 -17.05
N ARG A 7 14.05 9.18 -16.15
CA ARG A 7 15.27 8.36 -16.22
C ARG A 7 14.85 6.90 -16.35
N ARG A 8 15.09 6.31 -17.53
CA ARG A 8 14.97 4.86 -17.70
C ARG A 8 16.17 4.19 -17.07
N VAL A 9 15.96 3.55 -15.93
CA VAL A 9 16.96 2.69 -15.30
C VAL A 9 16.46 1.27 -15.51
N GLY A 10 17.15 0.49 -16.34
CA GLY A 10 16.97 -0.95 -16.29
C GLY A 10 17.42 -1.37 -14.89
N ALA A 11 16.48 -1.64 -13.99
CA ALA A 11 16.78 -2.15 -12.67
C ALA A 11 17.65 -3.38 -12.90
N LEU A 12 18.90 -3.34 -12.41
CA LEU A 12 19.77 -4.49 -12.45
C LEU A 12 19.25 -5.45 -11.38
N LEU A 13 18.14 -6.13 -11.67
CA LEU A 13 17.67 -7.28 -10.92
C LEU A 13 18.70 -8.37 -11.17
N VAL A 14 19.73 -8.41 -10.33
CA VAL A 14 20.71 -9.49 -10.33
C VAL A 14 19.92 -10.76 -10.04
N GLY A 15 19.89 -11.68 -11.03
CA GLY A 15 18.98 -12.80 -11.09
C GLY A 15 18.78 -13.51 -9.75
N LEU A 16 17.60 -13.30 -9.16
CA LEU A 16 17.13 -13.98 -7.97
C LEU A 16 17.04 -15.48 -8.29
N SER A 17 18.07 -16.23 -7.93
CA SER A 17 18.06 -17.68 -8.08
C SER A 17 17.24 -18.26 -6.93
N LEU A 18 15.91 -18.28 -7.09
CA LEU A 18 15.03 -19.08 -6.25
C LEU A 18 15.49 -20.53 -6.32
N VAL A 19 16.13 -21.01 -5.25
CA VAL A 19 16.44 -22.43 -5.09
C VAL A 19 15.12 -23.14 -4.80
N ALA A 20 14.47 -23.62 -5.85
CA ALA A 20 13.38 -24.57 -5.73
C ALA A 20 13.91 -25.85 -5.07
N ALA A 21 13.63 -26.03 -3.78
CA ALA A 21 13.85 -27.27 -3.07
C ALA A 21 12.80 -28.29 -3.52
N ALA A 22 13.06 -28.96 -4.65
CA ALA A 22 12.34 -30.17 -5.04
C ALA A 22 13.08 -31.42 -4.53
N CYS A 23 12.38 -32.24 -3.73
CA CYS A 23 12.51 -33.70 -3.47
C CYS A 23 11.89 -33.94 -2.08
N GLY A 24 10.92 -34.81 -1.81
CA GLY A 24 10.25 -35.88 -2.55
C GLY A 24 9.51 -36.74 -1.50
N ASP A 25 8.39 -37.34 -1.88
CA ASP A 25 7.48 -38.15 -1.06
C ASP A 25 8.14 -39.40 -0.44
N ASP A 26 7.71 -39.79 0.76
CA ASP A 26 7.13 -41.12 1.04
C ASP A 26 6.73 -41.30 2.53
N GLU A 27 5.66 -42.09 2.70
CA GLU A 27 4.77 -42.32 3.84
C GLU A 27 5.38 -42.90 5.13
N GLU A 28 4.79 -42.58 6.30
CA GLU A 28 4.17 -43.58 7.22
C GLU A 28 3.47 -42.90 8.43
N GLU A 29 2.19 -43.24 8.61
CA GLU A 29 1.35 -42.95 9.80
C GLU A 29 1.73 -43.88 10.98
N PRO A 30 1.41 -43.55 12.27
CA PRO A 30 0.08 -43.95 12.77
C PRO A 30 -0.57 -43.08 13.88
N ALA A 31 -1.90 -42.93 13.78
CA ALA A 31 -2.96 -43.11 14.80
C ALA A 31 -2.78 -42.67 16.29
N ALA A 32 -3.52 -41.59 16.62
CA ALA A 32 -4.60 -41.44 17.62
C ALA A 32 -4.45 -41.70 19.14
N THR A 33 -5.32 -40.97 19.88
CA THR A 33 -5.73 -40.98 21.31
C THR A 33 -5.00 -39.94 22.19
N ASP A 34 -5.63 -39.14 23.06
CA ASP A 34 -7.00 -39.02 23.56
C ASP A 34 -7.20 -37.60 24.13
N ALA A 35 -8.40 -37.05 23.99
CA ALA A 35 -8.87 -35.88 24.76
C ALA A 35 -9.28 -36.30 26.18
N PRO A 36 -9.45 -35.34 27.11
CA PRO A 36 -10.77 -35.29 27.73
C PRO A 36 -11.33 -33.88 27.93
N THR A 37 -12.66 -33.83 27.89
CA THR A 37 -13.51 -32.65 28.07
C THR A 37 -14.16 -32.63 29.47
N VAL A 38 -14.46 -31.41 29.93
CA VAL A 38 -15.52 -30.97 30.88
C VAL A 38 -15.41 -31.40 32.36
N THR A 39 -15.48 -30.42 33.29
CA THR A 39 -16.63 -30.23 34.22
C THR A 39 -16.57 -28.87 34.95
N THR A 40 -17.73 -28.23 34.95
CA THR A 40 -18.21 -27.01 35.59
C THR A 40 -18.14 -26.97 37.12
N ALA A 41 -18.04 -25.76 37.71
CA ALA A 41 -18.76 -25.40 38.93
C ALA A 41 -18.99 -23.88 39.00
N ALA A 42 -20.22 -23.50 39.36
CA ALA A 42 -20.71 -22.14 39.53
C ALA A 42 -20.81 -21.74 41.01
N GLU A 43 -20.95 -20.42 41.22
CA GLU A 43 -21.48 -19.67 42.37
C GLU A 43 -20.72 -19.65 43.72
N SER A 44 -20.39 -18.44 44.20
CA SER A 44 -21.29 -17.72 45.13
C SER A 44 -20.83 -16.28 45.42
N THR A 45 -21.83 -15.42 45.54
CA THR A 45 -21.92 -14.03 46.02
C THR A 45 -21.25 -13.71 47.37
N ASP A 46 -20.74 -12.49 47.55
CA ASP A 46 -21.31 -11.56 48.55
C ASP A 46 -20.88 -10.09 48.29
N THR A 47 -21.85 -9.23 48.56
CA THR A 47 -21.91 -7.77 48.49
C THR A 47 -21.20 -7.07 49.66
N THR A 48 -20.75 -5.83 49.43
CA THR A 48 -21.04 -4.69 50.33
C THR A 48 -20.84 -3.36 49.59
N GLU A 49 -21.92 -2.59 49.49
CA GLU A 49 -21.95 -1.16 49.20
C GLU A 49 -21.38 -0.35 50.38
N ALA A 50 -20.78 0.79 50.07
CA ALA A 50 -20.88 1.99 50.90
C ALA A 50 -20.84 3.23 49.99
N GLU A 51 -21.99 3.91 49.89
CA GLU A 51 -22.14 5.26 49.36
C GLU A 51 -21.29 6.27 50.16
N SER A 52 -20.76 7.28 49.48
CA SER A 52 -20.78 8.64 50.01
C SER A 52 -20.80 9.66 48.86
N THR A 53 -21.90 10.38 48.77
CA THR A 53 -22.10 11.63 48.03
C THR A 53 -21.25 12.76 48.62
N ASP A 54 -20.61 13.58 47.78
CA ASP A 54 -20.80 15.04 47.85
C ASP A 54 -20.39 15.74 46.55
N THR A 55 -21.19 16.75 46.23
CA THR A 55 -21.09 17.73 45.17
C THR A 55 -19.94 18.72 45.39
N THR A 56 -19.30 19.23 44.32
CA THR A 56 -19.43 20.62 43.83
C THR A 56 -18.31 21.02 42.84
N GLU A 57 -18.73 21.86 41.89
CA GLU A 57 -18.01 22.94 41.21
C GLU A 57 -16.98 22.65 40.09
N ALA A 58 -17.42 23.06 38.89
CA ALA A 58 -16.57 23.42 37.78
C ALA A 58 -15.68 24.61 38.14
N MET A 59 -14.37 24.47 37.89
CA MET A 59 -13.46 25.59 37.67
C MET A 59 -12.57 25.29 36.48
N SER A 60 -12.72 26.17 35.47
CA SER A 60 -11.76 26.41 34.41
C SER A 60 -10.44 26.87 35.02
N THR A 61 -9.34 26.25 34.59
CA THR A 61 -8.00 26.81 34.70
C THR A 61 -7.22 26.54 33.42
N ASP A 62 -7.22 27.56 32.58
CA ASP A 62 -6.07 28.05 31.82
C ASP A 62 -4.72 27.50 32.36
N THR A 63 -4.01 26.75 31.53
CA THR A 63 -2.60 26.42 31.75
C THR A 63 -1.83 26.81 30.50
N THR A 64 -1.24 27.99 30.61
CA THR A 64 -0.23 28.55 29.73
C THR A 64 0.95 27.60 29.54
N GLU A 65 1.34 27.46 28.28
CA GLU A 65 2.60 26.87 27.81
C GLU A 65 3.79 27.42 28.59
N ALA A 66 4.59 26.51 29.15
CA ALA A 66 5.94 26.82 29.58
C ALA A 66 6.89 26.39 28.45
N MET A 67 7.25 27.35 27.59
CA MET A 67 8.40 27.23 26.72
C MET A 67 9.65 26.97 27.57
N VAL A 68 10.27 25.81 27.38
CA VAL A 68 11.63 25.55 27.84
C VAL A 68 12.58 26.00 26.72
N ASP A 69 13.13 27.20 26.92
CA ASP A 69 14.25 27.76 26.17
C ASP A 69 15.48 26.84 26.32
N THR A 70 15.75 26.05 25.27
CA THR A 70 17.03 25.37 25.07
C THR A 70 17.79 26.11 23.98
N THR A 71 18.70 26.97 24.42
CA THR A 71 19.59 27.73 23.55
C THR A 71 20.54 26.83 22.77
N ALA A 72 20.32 26.76 21.46
CA ALA A 72 21.28 26.78 20.36
C ALA A 72 22.56 25.93 20.48
N ALA A 73 22.49 24.71 19.93
CA ALA A 73 23.57 24.15 19.12
C ALA A 73 23.31 24.52 17.64
N GLY A 74 24.36 24.89 16.91
CA GLY A 74 24.27 25.67 15.66
C GLY A 74 23.44 25.02 14.55
N SER A 75 22.30 25.63 14.23
CA SER A 75 21.55 25.41 13.00
C SER A 75 22.37 25.90 11.81
N THR A 76 22.76 24.96 10.95
CA THR A 76 23.17 25.26 9.57
C THR A 76 21.92 25.45 8.71
N GLY A 77 21.12 26.49 8.96
CA GLY A 77 20.25 27.20 8.02
C GLY A 77 19.25 26.46 7.10
N GLY A 78 19.11 25.14 7.16
CA GLY A 78 18.18 24.34 6.37
C GLY A 78 17.38 23.39 7.25
N GLY A 79 16.27 22.89 6.71
CA GLY A 79 15.33 21.98 7.36
C GLY A 79 15.98 20.65 7.79
N GLU A 80 15.48 20.09 8.88
CA GLU A 80 16.00 18.85 9.48
C GLU A 80 15.94 17.62 8.56
N LEU A 81 15.03 17.62 7.57
CA LEU A 81 14.88 16.59 6.54
C LEU A 81 15.68 16.88 5.26
N ALA A 82 16.30 18.05 5.15
CA ALA A 82 16.93 18.49 3.91
C ALA A 82 17.93 17.45 3.38
N GLY A 83 17.73 17.03 2.14
CA GLY A 83 18.55 16.02 1.46
C GLY A 83 18.11 14.57 1.67
N MET A 84 17.15 14.28 2.54
CA MET A 84 16.51 12.96 2.61
C MET A 84 15.86 12.66 1.26
N LYS A 85 16.14 11.47 0.72
CA LYS A 85 15.53 10.97 -0.51
C LYS A 85 14.57 9.84 -0.21
N GLY A 86 13.81 9.42 -1.19
CA GLY A 86 13.06 8.18 -1.12
C GLY A 86 12.22 7.98 -2.35
N THR A 87 11.47 6.90 -2.36
CA THR A 87 10.67 6.51 -3.52
C THR A 87 9.21 6.35 -3.16
N THR A 88 8.33 6.68 -4.09
CA THR A 88 6.92 6.27 -4.03
C THR A 88 6.49 5.75 -5.40
N PRO A 89 5.62 4.72 -5.51
CA PRO A 89 4.89 4.47 -6.74
C PRO A 89 4.30 5.79 -7.24
N LYS A 90 4.51 6.06 -8.52
CA LYS A 90 3.93 7.22 -9.16
C LYS A 90 3.45 6.83 -10.53
N SER A 91 2.15 6.93 -10.70
CA SER A 91 1.48 6.84 -11.98
C SER A 91 2.04 7.80 -13.04
N ALA A 92 1.50 7.71 -14.25
CA ALA A 92 1.62 8.79 -15.23
C ALA A 92 1.22 10.16 -14.61
N ASP A 93 1.53 11.26 -15.30
CA ASP A 93 1.14 12.60 -14.86
C ASP A 93 -0.40 12.70 -14.79
N VAL A 94 -0.95 12.57 -13.58
CA VAL A 94 -2.40 12.65 -13.28
C VAL A 94 -2.87 14.08 -13.01
N SER A 95 -2.03 15.09 -13.24
CA SER A 95 -2.35 16.49 -12.91
C SER A 95 -3.56 17.02 -13.67
N ASP A 96 -3.85 16.47 -14.86
CA ASP A 96 -5.05 16.81 -15.63
C ASP A 96 -6.31 16.07 -15.15
N TRP A 97 -6.17 14.94 -14.42
CA TRP A 97 -7.28 14.13 -13.90
C TRP A 97 -7.71 14.57 -12.50
N ILE A 98 -6.75 14.94 -11.64
CA ILE A 98 -6.97 15.36 -10.25
C ILE A 98 -8.11 16.39 -10.08
N PRO A 99 -8.20 17.47 -10.89
CA PRO A 99 -9.25 18.47 -10.73
C PRO A 99 -10.66 17.89 -10.92
N ALA A 100 -10.84 16.93 -11.82
CA ALA A 100 -12.13 16.30 -12.06
C ALA A 100 -12.53 15.40 -10.88
N LEU A 101 -11.58 14.64 -10.33
CA LEU A 101 -11.79 13.83 -9.14
C LEU A 101 -12.18 14.72 -7.94
N ASP A 102 -11.43 15.77 -7.67
CA ASP A 102 -11.68 16.66 -6.52
C ASP A 102 -13.01 17.43 -6.68
N GLU A 103 -13.36 17.84 -7.90
CA GLU A 103 -14.68 18.44 -8.19
C GLU A 103 -15.82 17.44 -7.95
N PHE A 104 -15.65 16.19 -8.40
CA PHE A 104 -16.61 15.11 -8.15
C PHE A 104 -16.77 14.86 -6.65
N TRP A 105 -15.66 14.73 -5.91
CA TRP A 105 -15.64 14.50 -4.48
C TRP A 105 -16.34 15.61 -3.70
N GLN A 106 -16.04 16.88 -4.01
CA GLN A 106 -16.71 18.04 -3.39
C GLN A 106 -18.19 18.16 -3.78
N ALA A 107 -18.58 17.75 -4.98
CA ALA A 107 -19.98 17.74 -5.40
C ALA A 107 -20.85 16.81 -4.55
N GLN A 108 -20.25 15.80 -3.91
CA GLN A 108 -20.91 14.94 -2.94
C GLN A 108 -21.02 15.56 -1.53
N GLY A 109 -20.42 16.72 -1.30
CA GLY A 109 -20.46 17.46 -0.05
C GLY A 109 -19.28 17.21 0.89
N ASN A 110 -18.22 16.58 0.38
CA ASN A 110 -16.98 16.36 1.13
C ASN A 110 -16.05 17.59 1.08
N ASP A 111 -15.10 17.65 2.02
CA ASP A 111 -14.03 18.63 1.98
C ASP A 111 -13.05 18.34 0.82
N PRO A 112 -12.33 19.35 0.29
CA PRO A 112 -11.36 19.15 -0.78
C PRO A 112 -10.31 18.10 -0.43
N LEU A 113 -9.90 17.31 -1.42
CA LEU A 113 -8.81 16.35 -1.25
C LEU A 113 -7.48 17.10 -1.06
N GLU A 114 -6.77 16.76 0.02
CA GLU A 114 -5.44 17.30 0.34
C GLU A 114 -4.31 16.37 -0.12
N ASP A 115 -4.63 15.09 -0.35
CA ASP A 115 -3.77 14.04 -0.87
C ASP A 115 -4.51 13.30 -2.00
N PHE A 116 -3.77 12.72 -2.93
CA PHE A 116 -4.26 11.98 -4.10
C PHE A 116 -3.58 10.61 -4.28
N ASN A 117 -2.76 10.19 -3.31
CA ASN A 117 -2.08 8.91 -3.30
C ASN A 117 -3.08 7.76 -3.50
N TYR A 118 -2.76 6.87 -4.44
CA TYR A 118 -3.54 5.68 -4.80
C TYR A 118 -4.98 5.93 -5.31
N ALA A 119 -5.40 7.19 -5.51
CA ALA A 119 -6.73 7.51 -6.05
C ALA A 119 -6.92 7.02 -7.48
N ALA A 120 -5.90 7.18 -8.33
CA ALA A 120 -5.92 6.74 -9.73
C ALA A 120 -5.93 5.21 -9.81
N GLU A 121 -5.16 4.55 -8.97
CA GLU A 121 -5.08 3.10 -8.86
C GLU A 121 -6.42 2.51 -8.38
N ALA A 122 -7.09 3.16 -7.42
CA ALA A 122 -8.42 2.76 -6.96
C ALA A 122 -9.50 2.96 -8.04
N TYR A 123 -9.41 4.05 -8.80
CA TYR A 123 -10.27 4.31 -9.96
C TYR A 123 -10.08 3.22 -11.03
N ASP A 124 -8.84 2.95 -11.44
CA ASP A 124 -8.56 1.99 -12.51
C ASP A 124 -8.91 0.56 -12.10
N ALA A 125 -8.73 0.17 -10.82
CA ALA A 125 -9.15 -1.13 -10.33
C ALA A 125 -10.64 -1.39 -10.59
N VAL A 126 -11.50 -0.38 -10.35
CA VAL A 126 -12.94 -0.46 -10.66
C VAL A 126 -13.18 -0.61 -12.16
N ILE A 127 -12.49 0.18 -13.00
CA ILE A 127 -12.65 0.12 -14.45
C ILE A 127 -12.26 -1.26 -14.99
N VAL A 128 -11.13 -1.80 -14.53
CA VAL A 128 -10.64 -3.15 -14.92
C VAL A 128 -11.63 -4.23 -14.51
N ILE A 129 -12.14 -4.21 -13.26
CA ILE A 129 -13.17 -5.16 -12.80
C ILE A 129 -14.42 -5.07 -13.68
N ALA A 130 -14.88 -3.86 -13.99
CA ALA A 130 -16.08 -3.64 -14.79
C ALA A 130 -15.92 -4.12 -16.24
N LEU A 131 -14.77 -3.85 -16.86
CA LEU A 131 -14.44 -4.32 -18.21
C LEU A 131 -14.31 -5.85 -18.24
N ALA A 132 -13.68 -6.45 -17.23
CA ALA A 132 -13.52 -7.89 -17.13
C ALA A 132 -14.88 -8.61 -16.99
N ALA A 133 -15.78 -8.07 -16.16
CA ALA A 133 -17.14 -8.59 -16.03
C ALA A 133 -17.94 -8.45 -17.34
N HIS A 134 -17.77 -7.33 -18.05
CA HIS A 134 -18.40 -7.11 -19.35
C HIS A 134 -17.87 -8.09 -20.42
N ALA A 135 -16.55 -8.26 -20.51
CA ALA A 135 -15.90 -9.19 -21.43
C ALA A 135 -16.30 -10.65 -21.18
N ALA A 136 -16.35 -11.07 -19.91
CA ALA A 136 -16.77 -12.41 -19.52
C ALA A 136 -18.29 -12.64 -19.69
N GLY A 137 -19.09 -11.57 -19.80
CA GLY A 137 -20.54 -11.64 -19.82
C GLY A 137 -21.14 -12.10 -18.48
N THR A 138 -20.40 -11.96 -17.38
CA THR A 138 -20.82 -12.34 -16.03
C THR A 138 -20.09 -11.52 -14.97
N ASP A 139 -20.79 -11.21 -13.89
CA ASP A 139 -20.26 -10.72 -12.62
C ASP A 139 -19.72 -11.86 -11.72
N GLY A 140 -19.95 -13.12 -12.09
CA GLY A 140 -19.42 -14.30 -11.41
C GLY A 140 -17.89 -14.33 -11.41
N SER A 141 -17.28 -15.17 -10.57
CA SER A 141 -15.82 -15.22 -10.39
C SER A 141 -15.02 -15.43 -11.68
N ALA A 142 -15.66 -15.99 -12.71
CA ALA A 142 -15.05 -16.17 -14.03
C ALA A 142 -14.56 -14.86 -14.67
N HIS A 143 -15.08 -13.69 -14.27
CA HIS A 143 -14.62 -12.40 -14.79
C HIS A 143 -13.12 -12.17 -14.54
N ALA A 144 -12.57 -12.69 -13.43
CA ALA A 144 -11.15 -12.51 -13.12
C ALA A 144 -10.21 -13.12 -14.18
N ASN A 145 -10.65 -14.13 -14.94
CA ASN A 145 -9.84 -14.69 -16.02
C ASN A 145 -9.63 -13.71 -17.19
N GLU A 146 -10.45 -12.66 -17.30
CA GLU A 146 -10.33 -11.66 -18.36
C GLU A 146 -9.40 -10.51 -17.99
N ILE A 147 -9.12 -10.30 -16.69
CA ILE A 147 -8.35 -9.13 -16.23
C ILE A 147 -7.00 -9.02 -16.93
N VAL A 148 -6.23 -10.11 -17.00
CA VAL A 148 -4.91 -10.11 -17.67
C VAL A 148 -5.02 -9.89 -19.18
N ASN A 149 -6.10 -10.35 -19.81
CA ASN A 149 -6.26 -10.21 -21.27
C ASN A 149 -6.61 -8.77 -21.66
N ILE A 150 -7.48 -8.11 -20.89
CA ILE A 150 -7.97 -6.77 -21.23
C ILE A 150 -6.97 -5.65 -20.93
N THR A 151 -5.80 -5.96 -20.38
CA THR A 151 -4.77 -4.99 -19.99
C THR A 151 -3.41 -5.25 -20.65
N GLY A 152 -3.36 -6.05 -21.72
CA GLY A 152 -2.12 -6.26 -22.45
C GLY A 152 -2.27 -6.82 -23.87
N GLY A 153 -1.53 -6.25 -24.82
CA GLY A 153 -1.31 -6.81 -26.16
C GLY A 153 -2.41 -6.57 -27.19
N GLY A 154 -3.50 -5.92 -26.80
CA GLY A 154 -4.65 -5.56 -27.63
C GLY A 154 -4.61 -4.15 -28.27
N GLU A 155 -5.78 -3.64 -28.61
CA GLU A 155 -6.03 -2.27 -29.07
C GLU A 155 -6.15 -1.32 -27.87
N GLN A 156 -5.24 -0.35 -27.78
CA GLN A 156 -5.20 0.59 -26.66
C GLN A 156 -6.48 1.41 -26.51
N CYS A 157 -6.96 1.48 -25.28
CA CYS A 157 -8.11 2.26 -24.86
C CYS A 157 -7.90 2.78 -23.43
N SER A 158 -8.49 3.93 -23.11
CA SER A 158 -8.17 4.65 -21.86
C SER A 158 -9.37 4.89 -20.96
N THR A 159 -10.57 4.56 -21.43
CA THR A 159 -11.82 4.75 -20.69
C THR A 159 -12.68 3.50 -20.77
N PHE A 160 -13.59 3.33 -19.81
CA PHE A 160 -14.56 2.24 -19.82
C PHE A 160 -15.32 2.15 -21.16
N VAL A 161 -15.78 3.29 -21.68
CA VAL A 161 -16.55 3.33 -22.95
C VAL A 161 -15.70 2.88 -24.14
N GLU A 162 -14.46 3.38 -24.26
CA GLU A 162 -13.58 3.01 -25.36
C GLU A 162 -13.28 1.51 -25.36
N CYS A 163 -12.91 0.95 -24.21
CA CYS A 163 -12.58 -0.47 -24.10
C CYS A 163 -13.81 -1.37 -24.27
N ARG A 164 -14.95 -0.98 -23.70
CA ARG A 164 -16.21 -1.69 -23.89
C ARG A 164 -16.62 -1.73 -25.36
N ASP A 165 -16.48 -0.64 -26.09
CA ASP A 165 -16.82 -0.56 -27.51
C ASP A 165 -15.92 -1.49 -28.36
N ILE A 166 -14.65 -1.68 -27.98
CA ILE A 166 -13.74 -2.68 -28.58
C ILE A 166 -14.24 -4.10 -28.30
N ILE A 167 -14.57 -4.41 -27.04
CA ILE A 167 -15.11 -5.72 -26.63
C ILE A 167 -16.41 -6.03 -27.39
N ASP A 168 -17.34 -5.08 -27.49
CA ASP A 168 -18.62 -5.24 -28.17
C ASP A 168 -18.45 -5.46 -29.69
N ALA A 169 -17.37 -4.92 -30.27
CA ALA A 169 -16.99 -5.18 -31.66
C ALA A 169 -16.34 -6.56 -31.87
N GLY A 170 -16.09 -7.33 -30.80
CA GLY A 170 -15.35 -8.59 -30.81
C GLY A 170 -13.84 -8.40 -30.95
N GLY A 171 -13.34 -7.22 -30.59
CA GLY A 171 -11.91 -6.91 -30.51
C GLY A 171 -11.29 -7.33 -29.18
N ASP A 172 -10.01 -7.01 -29.04
CA ASP A 172 -9.17 -7.33 -27.88
C ASP A 172 -8.66 -5.99 -27.32
N PRO A 173 -9.19 -5.51 -26.17
CA PRO A 173 -8.79 -4.22 -25.61
C PRO A 173 -7.45 -4.31 -24.87
N ASP A 174 -6.75 -3.19 -24.81
CA ASP A 174 -5.56 -2.98 -23.98
C ASP A 174 -5.79 -1.74 -23.13
N TYR A 175 -6.37 -1.93 -21.94
CA TYR A 175 -6.74 -0.83 -21.06
C TYR A 175 -5.51 -0.20 -20.41
N GLU A 176 -5.31 1.07 -20.72
CA GLU A 176 -4.25 1.92 -20.20
C GLU A 176 -4.90 3.13 -19.51
N GLY A 177 -5.22 2.92 -18.23
CA GLY A 177 -5.95 3.87 -17.39
C GLY A 177 -5.13 5.05 -16.85
N VAL A 178 -5.68 5.71 -15.84
CA VAL A 178 -5.13 6.93 -15.23
C VAL A 178 -3.79 6.67 -14.54
N SER A 179 -3.68 5.54 -13.84
CA SER A 179 -2.50 5.15 -13.07
C SER A 179 -1.35 4.63 -13.94
N GLY A 180 -1.59 4.32 -15.22
CA GLY A 180 -0.56 3.83 -16.15
C GLY A 180 -0.35 2.32 -16.05
N PRO A 181 0.66 1.76 -16.74
CA PRO A 181 0.50 0.49 -17.47
C PRO A 181 0.06 -0.67 -16.60
N HIS A 182 -1.03 -1.30 -17.03
CA HIS A 182 -1.70 -2.41 -16.34
C HIS A 182 -1.30 -3.78 -16.91
N ASP A 183 -0.14 -3.87 -17.59
CA ASP A 183 0.42 -5.10 -18.15
C ASP A 183 0.62 -6.16 -17.05
N PHE A 184 -0.45 -6.86 -16.65
CA PHE A 184 -0.46 -7.81 -15.57
C PHE A 184 0.20 -9.10 -16.02
N ASN A 185 0.99 -9.71 -15.13
CA ASN A 185 1.38 -11.10 -15.30
C ASN A 185 0.23 -12.04 -14.92
N GLY A 186 0.44 -13.34 -15.12
CA GLY A 186 -0.56 -14.35 -14.80
C GLY A 186 -0.96 -14.47 -13.31
N ASN A 187 -0.25 -13.81 -12.40
CA ASN A 187 -0.59 -13.75 -10.97
C ASN A 187 -1.32 -12.44 -10.59
N GLY A 188 -1.68 -11.59 -11.57
CA GLY A 188 -2.37 -10.33 -11.30
C GLY A 188 -1.47 -9.20 -10.77
N GLU A 189 -0.16 -9.29 -11.00
CA GLU A 189 0.83 -8.26 -10.65
C GLU A 189 1.28 -7.46 -11.88
N PRO A 190 1.40 -6.13 -11.80
CA PRO A 190 1.84 -5.32 -12.94
C PRO A 190 3.32 -5.58 -13.24
N LEU A 191 3.64 -5.84 -14.51
CA LEU A 191 5.00 -6.08 -14.99
C LEU A 191 5.80 -4.78 -15.13
N LYS A 192 5.16 -3.62 -15.02
CA LYS A 192 5.79 -2.31 -15.13
C LYS A 192 5.36 -1.45 -13.96
N GLY A 193 6.30 -0.69 -13.45
CA GLY A 193 6.04 0.32 -12.43
C GLY A 193 6.75 1.61 -12.76
N SER A 194 6.15 2.73 -12.42
CA SER A 194 6.83 4.03 -12.39
C SER A 194 6.95 4.46 -10.94
N TYR A 195 8.13 4.99 -10.58
CA TYR A 195 8.44 5.44 -9.24
C TYR A 195 8.98 6.85 -9.29
N ALA A 196 8.47 7.73 -8.44
CA ALA A 196 9.10 9.02 -8.23
C ALA A 196 10.19 8.88 -7.18
N VAL A 197 11.41 9.30 -7.53
CA VAL A 197 12.44 9.60 -6.56
C VAL A 197 12.21 11.03 -6.09
N LEU A 198 11.86 11.15 -4.82
CA LEU A 198 11.52 12.38 -4.14
C LEU A 198 12.68 12.83 -3.25
N THR A 199 12.76 14.13 -2.97
CA THR A 199 13.79 14.70 -2.10
C THR A 199 13.18 15.80 -1.24
N PHE A 200 13.51 15.82 0.05
CA PHE A 200 13.15 16.91 0.95
C PHE A 200 14.09 18.10 0.79
N GLY A 201 13.51 19.29 0.68
CA GLY A 201 14.21 20.57 0.59
C GLY A 201 14.54 21.19 1.95
N ASP A 202 15.13 22.38 1.90
CA ASP A 202 15.51 23.16 3.09
C ASP A 202 14.30 23.64 3.92
N ASP A 203 13.08 23.52 3.40
CA ASP A 203 11.83 23.86 4.08
C ASP A 203 11.12 22.63 4.69
N ASN A 204 11.78 21.46 4.71
CA ASN A 204 11.16 20.19 5.10
C ASN A 204 9.94 19.82 4.25
N ARG A 205 9.84 20.31 3.02
CA ARG A 205 8.82 19.87 2.05
C ARG A 205 9.49 19.17 0.88
N LEU A 206 8.71 18.34 0.20
CA LEU A 206 9.18 17.70 -1.01
C LEU A 206 9.47 18.76 -2.07
N THR A 207 10.64 18.69 -2.69
CA THR A 207 11.00 19.59 -3.78
C THR A 207 10.19 19.29 -5.03
N ASP A 208 9.93 20.31 -5.86
CA ASP A 208 9.31 20.14 -7.18
C ASP A 208 10.15 19.30 -8.17
N ASP A 209 11.44 19.09 -7.86
CA ASP A 209 12.40 18.35 -8.69
C ASP A 209 12.35 16.84 -8.39
N GLU A 210 11.34 16.15 -8.93
CA GLU A 210 11.26 14.69 -8.89
C GLU A 210 11.92 14.03 -10.12
N VAL A 211 12.44 12.82 -9.91
CA VAL A 211 12.95 11.97 -11.00
C VAL A 211 12.05 10.76 -11.12
N LEU A 212 11.45 10.57 -12.29
CA LEU A 212 10.66 9.37 -12.59
C LEU A 212 11.58 8.25 -13.03
N VAL A 213 11.45 7.09 -12.38
CA VAL A 213 12.15 5.85 -12.68
C VAL A 213 11.11 4.84 -13.14
N GLU A 214 11.16 4.49 -14.43
CA GLU A 214 10.41 3.35 -14.97
C GLU A 214 11.18 2.08 -14.66
N ALA A 215 10.52 1.12 -14.01
CA ALA A 215 11.03 -0.20 -13.70
C ALA A 215 10.20 -1.26 -14.41
N GLU A 216 10.87 -2.22 -15.03
CA GLU A 216 10.24 -3.39 -15.65
C GLU A 216 10.59 -4.63 -14.83
N ALA A 217 9.60 -5.47 -14.58
CA ALA A 217 9.78 -6.77 -13.99
C ALA A 217 10.68 -7.63 -14.89
N PRO A 218 11.45 -8.57 -14.32
CA PRO A 218 12.33 -9.44 -15.10
C PRO A 218 11.49 -10.39 -15.95
N GLU A 219 12.07 -10.93 -17.03
CA GLU A 219 11.36 -11.91 -17.91
C GLU A 219 10.82 -13.11 -17.12
N SER A 220 11.44 -13.48 -16.00
CA SER A 220 10.96 -14.53 -15.09
C SER A 220 9.67 -14.21 -14.35
N ALA A 221 9.25 -12.94 -14.30
CA ALA A 221 7.97 -12.52 -13.73
C ALA A 221 6.81 -12.65 -14.73
N ILE A 222 7.10 -12.90 -16.01
CA ILE A 222 6.10 -13.20 -17.02
C ILE A 222 5.70 -14.67 -16.86
N VAL A 223 4.59 -14.89 -16.17
CA VAL A 223 4.04 -16.21 -15.86
C VAL A 223 2.68 -16.39 -16.52
N ASP A 224 2.33 -17.64 -16.82
CA ASP A 224 1.02 -18.00 -17.36
C ASP A 224 -0.10 -17.65 -16.36
N LEU A 225 -1.27 -17.26 -16.88
CA LEU A 225 -2.46 -16.96 -16.08
C LEU A 225 -2.80 -18.13 -15.13
N VAL A 226 -2.89 -17.81 -13.84
CA VAL A 226 -3.46 -18.71 -12.83
C VAL A 226 -4.98 -18.69 -13.02
N PRO A 227 -5.61 -19.80 -13.46
CA PRO A 227 -7.04 -19.82 -13.70
C PRO A 227 -7.81 -19.71 -12.38
N VAL A 228 -9.00 -19.12 -12.46
CA VAL A 228 -9.92 -19.02 -11.32
C VAL A 228 -10.22 -20.41 -10.74
N GLY A 229 -9.85 -20.61 -9.47
CA GLY A 229 -9.97 -21.89 -8.76
C GLY A 229 -11.27 -22.08 -7.98
N VAL A 230 -12.07 -21.01 -7.84
CA VAL A 230 -13.34 -21.01 -7.10
C VAL A 230 -14.43 -20.41 -7.98
N GLU A 231 -15.45 -21.22 -8.31
CA GLU A 231 -16.59 -20.77 -9.11
C GLU A 231 -17.68 -20.14 -8.24
N ARG A 232 -17.99 -18.87 -8.49
CA ARG A 232 -19.18 -18.16 -7.99
C ARG A 232 -20.01 -17.74 -9.20
N ALA A 233 -21.26 -18.16 -9.25
CA ALA A 233 -22.17 -17.75 -10.32
C ALA A 233 -22.58 -16.29 -10.13
N GLY A 234 -22.59 -15.52 -11.23
CA GLY A 234 -23.09 -14.16 -11.21
C GLY A 234 -24.62 -14.08 -11.21
N ASP A 235 -25.15 -12.96 -10.75
CA ASP A 235 -26.60 -12.67 -10.74
C ASP A 235 -27.04 -11.64 -11.79
N GLY A 236 -26.08 -11.10 -12.55
CA GLY A 236 -26.28 -10.13 -13.61
C GLY A 236 -26.20 -8.67 -13.18
N VAL A 237 -25.86 -8.38 -11.91
CA VAL A 237 -25.61 -7.03 -11.41
C VAL A 237 -24.23 -6.98 -10.77
N LEU A 238 -23.31 -6.24 -11.39
CA LEU A 238 -21.99 -6.04 -10.80
C LEU A 238 -22.10 -5.21 -9.51
N LYS A 239 -21.75 -5.80 -8.38
CA LYS A 239 -21.64 -5.15 -7.08
C LYS A 239 -20.18 -5.12 -6.63
N ILE A 240 -19.67 -3.92 -6.40
CA ILE A 240 -18.32 -3.68 -5.90
C ILE A 240 -18.38 -3.31 -4.41
N GLY A 241 -17.58 -3.99 -3.60
CA GLY A 241 -17.25 -3.56 -2.25
C GLY A 241 -15.96 -2.74 -2.24
N SER A 242 -15.77 -1.89 -1.24
CA SER A 242 -14.44 -1.39 -0.88
C SER A 242 -14.04 -1.85 0.52
N LEU A 243 -12.74 -2.05 0.69
CA LEU A 243 -12.10 -2.37 1.96
C LEU A 243 -10.89 -1.44 2.12
N LEU A 244 -11.13 -0.14 2.24
CA LEU A 244 -10.09 0.90 2.23
C LEU A 244 -9.99 1.55 3.62
N PRO A 245 -8.87 2.21 3.97
CA PRO A 245 -8.64 2.65 5.35
C PRO A 245 -9.45 3.90 5.70
N GLU A 246 -10.57 3.73 6.41
CA GLU A 246 -11.27 4.86 7.08
C GLU A 246 -10.66 5.13 8.45
N THR A 247 -10.16 4.09 9.11
CA THR A 247 -9.49 4.16 10.40
C THR A 247 -8.12 3.51 10.35
N GLY A 248 -7.33 3.73 11.40
CA GLY A 248 -6.02 3.15 11.55
C GLY A 248 -4.89 4.01 10.98
N SER A 249 -3.71 3.42 10.89
CA SER A 249 -2.45 4.09 10.53
C SER A 249 -2.44 4.63 9.10
N LEU A 250 -3.22 4.03 8.19
CA LEU A 250 -3.32 4.44 6.79
C LEU A 250 -4.56 5.29 6.48
N ALA A 251 -5.30 5.80 7.47
CA ALA A 251 -6.54 6.54 7.26
C ALA A 251 -6.39 7.79 6.37
N PHE A 252 -5.17 8.33 6.25
CA PHE A 252 -4.87 9.45 5.33
C PHE A 252 -5.05 9.08 3.84
N LEU A 253 -4.94 7.78 3.48
CA LEU A 253 -5.20 7.28 2.14
C LEU A 253 -6.70 7.09 1.84
N GLY A 254 -7.56 7.08 2.87
CA GLY A 254 -8.96 6.73 2.73
C GLY A 254 -9.71 7.63 1.75
N ALA A 255 -9.78 8.93 2.03
CA ALA A 255 -10.52 9.89 1.21
C ALA A 255 -10.14 9.84 -0.30
N PRO A 256 -8.85 9.90 -0.69
CA PRO A 256 -8.49 9.79 -2.10
C PRO A 256 -8.85 8.44 -2.73
N GLU A 257 -8.63 7.33 -2.05
CA GLU A 257 -8.96 6.00 -2.60
C GLU A 257 -10.49 5.81 -2.75
N PHE A 258 -11.28 6.21 -1.75
CA PHE A 258 -12.75 6.18 -1.84
C PHE A 258 -13.28 7.06 -2.98
N ALA A 259 -12.73 8.28 -3.12
CA ALA A 259 -13.07 9.16 -4.23
C ALA A 259 -12.81 8.50 -5.58
N GLY A 260 -11.67 7.82 -5.74
CA GLY A 260 -11.32 7.09 -6.96
C GLY A 260 -12.32 6.00 -7.31
N VAL A 261 -12.67 5.15 -6.34
CA VAL A 261 -13.69 4.09 -6.50
C VAL A 261 -15.04 4.68 -6.92
N GLU A 262 -15.53 5.67 -6.18
CA GLU A 262 -16.84 6.28 -6.42
C GLU A 262 -16.91 6.98 -7.78
N PHE A 263 -15.81 7.64 -8.19
CA PHE A 263 -15.76 8.35 -9.46
C PHE A 263 -15.82 7.38 -10.64
N ALA A 264 -15.07 6.28 -10.59
CA ALA A 264 -15.13 5.23 -11.62
C ALA A 264 -16.54 4.62 -11.74
N ILE A 265 -17.17 4.29 -10.61
CA ILE A 265 -18.53 3.75 -10.59
C ILE A 265 -19.54 4.75 -11.19
N ALA A 266 -19.40 6.04 -10.88
CA ALA A 266 -20.25 7.08 -11.44
C ALA A 266 -20.14 7.15 -12.97
N GLU A 267 -18.93 7.13 -13.53
CA GLU A 267 -18.71 7.18 -14.98
C GLU A 267 -19.19 5.91 -15.69
N ILE A 268 -18.95 4.73 -15.12
CA ILE A 268 -19.48 3.46 -15.63
C ILE A 268 -21.01 3.50 -15.69
N ASN A 269 -21.65 3.99 -14.62
CA ASN A 269 -23.10 4.07 -14.53
C ASN A 269 -23.70 5.10 -15.50
N GLU A 270 -23.04 6.25 -15.70
CA GLU A 270 -23.40 7.22 -16.73
C GLU A 270 -23.28 6.61 -18.15
N ALA A 271 -22.30 5.74 -18.35
CA ALA A 271 -22.09 4.99 -19.59
C ALA A 271 -23.08 3.83 -19.83
N GLY A 272 -24.02 3.60 -18.91
CA GLY A 272 -25.06 2.56 -19.03
C GLY A 272 -24.82 1.31 -18.19
N GLY A 273 -23.78 1.30 -17.36
CA GLY A 273 -23.45 0.21 -16.44
C GLY A 273 -22.80 -1.00 -17.09
N VAL A 274 -22.82 -2.12 -16.37
CA VAL A 274 -22.19 -3.40 -16.74
C VAL A 274 -23.28 -4.45 -16.86
N LEU A 275 -23.23 -5.29 -17.90
CA LEU A 275 -24.26 -6.31 -18.20
C LEU A 275 -25.70 -5.72 -18.33
N GLY A 276 -25.80 -4.44 -18.67
CA GLY A 276 -27.07 -3.72 -18.83
C GLY A 276 -27.72 -3.26 -17.52
N ALA A 277 -26.99 -3.31 -16.40
CA ALA A 277 -27.42 -2.81 -15.10
C ALA A 277 -26.41 -1.82 -14.51
N PRO A 278 -26.85 -0.81 -13.73
CA PRO A 278 -25.93 0.01 -12.96
C PRO A 278 -25.13 -0.84 -11.96
N VAL A 279 -23.86 -0.51 -11.80
CA VAL A 279 -22.97 -1.04 -10.77
C VAL A 279 -23.45 -0.57 -9.39
N GLU A 280 -23.55 -1.50 -8.45
CA GLU A 280 -23.85 -1.22 -7.03
C GLU A 280 -22.56 -1.11 -6.22
N TYR A 281 -22.55 -0.26 -5.19
CA TYR A 281 -21.40 -0.02 -4.32
C TYR A 281 -21.72 -0.28 -2.85
N SER A 282 -20.81 -0.96 -2.14
CA SER A 282 -20.84 -1.09 -0.68
C SER A 282 -19.50 -0.71 -0.07
N GLN A 283 -19.46 0.45 0.60
CA GLN A 283 -18.25 0.95 1.23
C GLN A 283 -17.88 0.15 2.49
N GLY A 284 -16.58 0.03 2.79
CA GLY A 284 -16.11 -0.62 4.01
C GLY A 284 -14.71 -0.20 4.46
N ASP A 285 -14.55 -0.09 5.78
CA ASP A 285 -13.27 0.19 6.45
C ASP A 285 -12.39 -1.06 6.55
N SER A 286 -11.10 -0.90 6.25
CA SER A 286 -10.07 -1.92 6.47
C SER A 286 -9.48 -1.91 7.89
N GLY A 287 -9.45 -0.75 8.56
CA GLY A 287 -8.70 -0.56 9.82
C GLY A 287 -7.22 -0.92 9.68
N ASP A 288 -6.65 -1.46 10.76
CA ASP A 288 -5.26 -1.93 10.84
C ASP A 288 -5.18 -3.43 11.15
N THR A 289 -3.99 -4.01 11.04
CA THR A 289 -3.70 -5.39 11.50
C THR A 289 -3.89 -5.60 13.00
N SER A 290 -3.95 -4.51 13.79
CA SER A 290 -4.21 -4.56 15.23
C SER A 290 -5.69 -4.68 15.60
N THR A 291 -6.60 -4.63 14.62
CA THR A 291 -8.05 -4.74 14.82
C THR A 291 -8.65 -5.86 13.98
N ASP A 292 -9.88 -6.27 14.29
CA ASP A 292 -10.65 -7.24 13.49
C ASP A 292 -11.49 -6.55 12.40
N THR A 293 -11.26 -5.25 12.13
CA THR A 293 -12.11 -4.43 11.25
C THR A 293 -12.20 -5.05 9.85
N ALA A 294 -11.07 -5.36 9.22
CA ALA A 294 -11.04 -5.94 7.88
C ALA A 294 -11.82 -7.25 7.77
N THR A 295 -11.67 -8.15 8.74
CA THR A 295 -12.38 -9.44 8.80
C THR A 295 -13.88 -9.26 8.91
N VAL A 296 -14.33 -8.35 9.78
CA VAL A 296 -15.77 -8.04 9.97
C VAL A 296 -16.35 -7.40 8.72
N THR A 297 -15.65 -6.42 8.13
CA THR A 297 -16.06 -5.75 6.90
C THR A 297 -16.13 -6.73 5.73
N SER A 298 -15.10 -7.57 5.53
CA SER A 298 -15.09 -8.60 4.48
C SER A 298 -16.25 -9.58 4.64
N THR A 299 -16.55 -10.00 5.88
CA THR A 299 -17.70 -10.89 6.16
C THR A 299 -19.02 -10.24 5.74
N ARG A 300 -19.19 -8.96 6.05
CA ARG A 300 -20.39 -8.19 5.67
C ARG A 300 -20.49 -8.07 4.15
N LEU A 301 -19.43 -7.64 3.48
CA LEU A 301 -19.40 -7.45 2.02
C LEU A 301 -19.73 -8.75 1.27
N ILE A 302 -19.11 -9.86 1.67
CA ILE A 302 -19.43 -11.20 1.13
C ILE A 302 -20.91 -11.54 1.37
N GLY A 303 -21.45 -11.26 2.56
CA GLY A 303 -22.86 -11.47 2.88
C GLY A 303 -23.84 -10.59 2.10
N GLU A 304 -23.39 -9.42 1.65
CA GLU A 304 -24.14 -8.50 0.77
C GLU A 304 -24.06 -8.90 -0.71
N GLY A 305 -23.26 -9.93 -1.03
CA GLY A 305 -23.12 -10.49 -2.36
C GLY A 305 -22.29 -9.62 -3.29
N VAL A 306 -21.24 -8.95 -2.78
CA VAL A 306 -20.28 -8.26 -3.66
C VAL A 306 -19.57 -9.29 -4.55
N ASP A 307 -19.22 -8.86 -5.75
CA ASP A 307 -18.54 -9.69 -6.76
C ASP A 307 -17.04 -9.44 -6.79
N ALA A 308 -16.65 -8.22 -6.43
CA ALA A 308 -15.28 -7.80 -6.22
C ALA A 308 -15.16 -6.84 -5.04
N ILE A 309 -13.99 -6.81 -4.42
CA ILE A 309 -13.62 -5.88 -3.35
C ILE A 309 -12.38 -5.11 -3.79
N VAL A 310 -12.49 -3.77 -3.85
CA VAL A 310 -11.33 -2.89 -4.04
C VAL A 310 -10.68 -2.62 -2.68
N GLY A 311 -9.40 -2.97 -2.56
CA GLY A 311 -8.64 -2.89 -1.31
C GLY A 311 -8.08 -4.22 -0.82
N PRO A 312 -7.40 -4.23 0.34
CA PRO A 312 -7.06 -3.08 1.17
C PRO A 312 -5.74 -2.43 0.77
N ALA A 313 -5.50 -1.24 1.31
CA ALA A 313 -4.26 -0.50 1.09
C ALA A 313 -3.05 -1.16 1.79
N SER A 314 -3.23 -1.66 3.01
CA SER A 314 -2.15 -2.32 3.76
C SER A 314 -1.91 -3.76 3.28
N SER A 315 -0.65 -4.09 2.99
CA SER A 315 -0.22 -5.47 2.71
C SER A 315 -0.50 -6.41 3.89
N GLY A 316 -0.26 -5.95 5.11
CA GLY A 316 -0.52 -6.73 6.32
C GLY A 316 -2.01 -7.04 6.48
N VAL A 317 -2.88 -6.05 6.24
CA VAL A 317 -4.34 -6.24 6.28
C VAL A 317 -4.81 -7.17 5.16
N ALA A 318 -4.25 -7.06 3.96
CA ALA A 318 -4.60 -7.96 2.84
C ALA A 318 -4.39 -9.43 3.21
N LEU A 319 -3.24 -9.75 3.83
CA LEU A 319 -2.89 -11.09 4.25
C LEU A 319 -3.83 -11.67 5.33
N THR A 320 -4.60 -10.84 6.05
CA THR A 320 -5.58 -11.35 7.04
C THR A 320 -6.91 -11.75 6.42
N VAL A 321 -7.24 -11.26 5.22
CA VAL A 321 -8.56 -11.44 4.59
C VAL A 321 -8.54 -12.10 3.21
N ILE A 322 -7.39 -12.20 2.56
CA ILE A 322 -7.28 -12.74 1.19
C ILE A 322 -7.87 -14.15 1.05
N ASP A 323 -7.58 -15.05 2.00
CA ASP A 323 -8.16 -16.40 2.00
C ASP A 323 -9.69 -16.38 2.16
N GLN A 324 -10.22 -15.48 3.00
CA GLN A 324 -11.65 -15.36 3.24
C GLN A 324 -12.39 -14.88 1.98
N ILE A 325 -11.84 -13.86 1.31
CA ILE A 325 -12.44 -13.22 0.14
C ILE A 325 -12.38 -14.17 -1.07
N THR A 326 -11.20 -14.72 -1.36
CA THR A 326 -10.98 -15.59 -2.53
C THR A 326 -11.71 -16.94 -2.39
N ALA A 327 -11.81 -17.51 -1.18
CA ALA A 327 -12.61 -18.71 -0.94
C ALA A 327 -14.12 -18.50 -1.16
N ALA A 328 -14.60 -17.26 -1.10
CA ALA A 328 -15.98 -16.91 -1.46
C ALA A 328 -16.18 -16.71 -2.98
N GLY A 329 -15.12 -16.81 -3.78
CA GLY A 329 -15.15 -16.54 -5.21
C GLY A 329 -15.36 -15.06 -5.52
N VAL A 330 -14.91 -14.18 -4.63
CA VAL A 330 -14.94 -12.72 -4.78
C VAL A 330 -13.55 -12.27 -5.20
N THR A 331 -13.47 -11.44 -6.24
CA THR A 331 -12.19 -10.86 -6.69
C THR A 331 -11.72 -9.81 -5.69
N MET A 332 -10.44 -9.83 -5.35
CA MET A 332 -9.80 -8.85 -4.47
C MET A 332 -8.81 -8.04 -5.29
N PHE A 333 -9.01 -6.73 -5.39
CA PHE A 333 -8.18 -5.87 -6.23
C PHE A 333 -7.63 -4.72 -5.39
N SER A 334 -6.36 -4.76 -5.02
CA SER A 334 -5.79 -3.68 -4.22
C SER A 334 -5.30 -2.51 -5.08
N PRO A 335 -5.59 -1.26 -4.68
CA PRO A 335 -4.95 -0.11 -5.29
C PRO A 335 -3.51 0.10 -4.82
N ALA A 336 -3.15 -0.33 -3.61
CA ALA A 336 -1.95 0.19 -2.93
C ALA A 336 -0.98 -0.84 -2.34
N ASN A 337 -1.38 -2.08 -2.04
CA ASN A 337 -0.49 -2.98 -1.31
C ASN A 337 0.67 -3.52 -2.16
N THR A 338 1.90 -3.34 -1.69
CA THR A 338 3.12 -3.56 -2.49
C THR A 338 3.95 -4.77 -2.07
N SER A 339 3.63 -5.43 -0.94
CA SER A 339 4.48 -6.51 -0.39
C SER A 339 4.72 -7.63 -1.41
N PRO A 340 5.95 -8.17 -1.53
CA PRO A 340 6.24 -9.31 -2.40
C PRO A 340 5.57 -10.61 -1.94
N ALA A 341 5.13 -10.68 -0.67
CA ALA A 341 4.42 -11.83 -0.13
C ALA A 341 3.09 -12.10 -0.85
N LEU A 342 2.53 -11.08 -1.51
CA LEU A 342 1.28 -11.18 -2.27
C LEU A 342 1.50 -11.63 -3.73
N SER A 343 2.71 -11.45 -4.28
CA SER A 343 3.03 -11.73 -5.70
C SER A 343 2.86 -13.19 -6.11
N THR A 344 2.98 -14.11 -5.16
CA THR A 344 2.87 -15.56 -5.38
C THR A 344 1.92 -16.22 -4.37
N TYR A 345 1.01 -15.44 -3.79
CA TYR A 345 0.04 -15.98 -2.85
C TYR A 345 -0.91 -16.97 -3.55
N ASP A 346 -1.35 -18.01 -2.86
CA ASP A 346 -2.33 -18.96 -3.43
C ASP A 346 -3.76 -18.39 -3.31
N ASP A 347 -4.05 -17.38 -4.12
CA ASP A 347 -5.29 -16.59 -4.10
C ASP A 347 -6.42 -17.15 -4.98
N LYS A 348 -6.23 -18.35 -5.55
CA LYS A 348 -7.21 -18.98 -6.46
C LYS A 348 -7.46 -18.21 -7.76
N GLY A 349 -6.51 -17.40 -8.23
CA GLY A 349 -6.63 -16.59 -9.45
C GLY A 349 -7.63 -15.43 -9.29
N LEU A 350 -7.75 -14.91 -8.06
CA LEU A 350 -8.77 -13.91 -7.69
C LEU A 350 -8.17 -12.67 -7.01
N TYR A 351 -6.85 -12.58 -6.87
CA TYR A 351 -6.20 -11.39 -6.35
C TYR A 351 -5.40 -10.65 -7.43
N PHE A 352 -5.51 -9.32 -7.43
CA PHE A 352 -4.85 -8.41 -8.35
C PHE A 352 -4.42 -7.15 -7.60
N ARG A 353 -3.46 -6.41 -8.14
CA ARG A 353 -3.11 -5.08 -7.62
C ARG A 353 -2.64 -4.13 -8.70
N ASN A 354 -2.90 -2.84 -8.52
CA ASN A 354 -2.37 -1.78 -9.40
C ASN A 354 -1.01 -1.26 -8.94
N ALA A 355 -0.79 -1.19 -7.62
CA ALA A 355 0.51 -0.78 -7.09
C ALA A 355 1.59 -1.80 -7.49
N PRO A 356 2.72 -1.33 -8.07
CA PRO A 356 3.86 -2.19 -8.37
C PRO A 356 4.49 -2.80 -7.13
N ALA A 357 5.00 -4.02 -7.25
CA ALA A 357 5.62 -4.74 -6.14
C ALA A 357 6.86 -4.04 -5.56
N ASP A 358 7.04 -4.15 -4.25
CA ASP A 358 8.21 -3.68 -3.49
C ASP A 358 9.54 -4.32 -3.95
N GLY A 359 9.48 -5.43 -4.68
CA GLY A 359 10.65 -5.99 -5.36
C GLY A 359 11.33 -4.99 -6.31
N LEU A 360 10.53 -4.17 -7.00
CA LEU A 360 11.04 -3.12 -7.87
C LEU A 360 11.44 -1.87 -7.04
N GLN A 361 10.62 -1.46 -6.08
CA GLN A 361 10.88 -0.29 -5.24
C GLN A 361 12.16 -0.44 -4.40
N GLY A 362 12.31 -1.57 -3.70
CA GLY A 362 13.49 -1.88 -2.88
C GLY A 362 14.77 -1.87 -3.70
N ALA A 363 14.74 -2.37 -4.94
CA ALA A 363 15.87 -2.28 -5.85
C ALA A 363 16.19 -0.83 -6.24
N ILE A 364 15.19 0.04 -6.42
CA ILE A 364 15.41 1.47 -6.71
C ILE A 364 16.03 2.16 -5.50
N VAL A 365 15.50 1.95 -4.29
CA VAL A 365 16.05 2.52 -3.05
C VAL A 365 17.50 2.09 -2.83
N ALA A 366 17.80 0.79 -2.98
CA ALA A 366 19.17 0.28 -2.90
C ALA A 366 20.10 0.90 -3.95
N ASN A 367 19.62 1.10 -5.18
CA ASN A 367 20.39 1.78 -6.22
C ASN A 367 20.65 3.26 -5.89
N LEU A 368 19.73 3.97 -5.24
CA LEU A 368 19.97 5.34 -4.77
C LEU A 368 21.12 5.38 -3.74
N VAL A 369 21.11 4.45 -2.78
CA VAL A 369 22.19 4.30 -1.78
C VAL A 369 23.54 4.05 -2.47
N ILE A 370 23.58 3.17 -3.47
CA ILE A 370 24.79 2.84 -4.24
C ILE A 370 25.27 4.04 -5.07
N GLU A 371 24.37 4.72 -5.77
CA GLU A 371 24.68 5.86 -6.64
C GLU A 371 25.21 7.07 -5.87
N ASP A 372 24.71 7.27 -4.64
CA ASP A 372 25.20 8.31 -3.73
C ASP A 372 26.54 7.93 -3.05
N GLY A 373 27.04 6.71 -3.30
CA GLY A 373 28.39 6.28 -2.94
C GLY A 373 28.54 5.75 -1.51
N ALA A 374 27.44 5.34 -0.86
CA ALA A 374 27.50 4.70 0.44
C ALA A 374 28.23 3.35 0.36
N SER A 375 29.15 3.11 1.29
CA SER A 375 29.87 1.82 1.43
C SER A 375 29.25 0.93 2.50
N SER A 376 28.46 1.52 3.40
CA SER A 376 27.67 0.80 4.40
C SER A 376 26.27 1.39 4.56
N ALA A 377 25.32 0.53 4.91
CA ALA A 377 23.94 0.93 5.16
C ALA A 377 23.38 0.25 6.41
N TYR A 378 22.38 0.87 7.03
CA TYR A 378 21.56 0.26 8.07
C TYR A 378 20.09 0.37 7.65
N ILE A 379 19.33 -0.70 7.83
CA ILE A 379 17.92 -0.75 7.47
C ILE A 379 17.08 -0.77 8.75
N LEU A 380 16.24 0.24 8.92
CA LEU A 380 15.19 0.30 9.94
C LEU A 380 13.85 0.05 9.24
N ASN A 381 13.10 -0.96 9.67
CA ASN A 381 11.85 -1.31 9.04
C ASN A 381 10.72 -1.52 10.04
N LEU A 382 9.51 -1.16 9.63
CA LEU A 382 8.28 -1.56 10.29
C LEU A 382 8.22 -3.09 10.41
N ASP A 383 7.89 -3.62 11.59
CA ASP A 383 7.75 -5.07 11.82
C ASP A 383 6.40 -5.60 11.31
N ASP A 384 6.22 -5.55 9.99
CA ASP A 384 5.08 -6.13 9.29
C ASP A 384 5.47 -6.69 7.91
N ALA A 385 4.50 -7.20 7.14
CA ALA A 385 4.76 -7.81 5.84
C ALA A 385 5.24 -6.81 4.76
N TYR A 386 4.90 -5.53 4.90
CA TYR A 386 5.37 -4.47 4.00
C TYR A 386 6.82 -4.12 4.32
N GLY A 387 7.09 -3.76 5.59
CA GLY A 387 8.42 -3.36 6.05
C GLY A 387 9.46 -4.47 5.90
N ASN A 388 9.14 -5.69 6.32
CA ASN A 388 10.06 -6.82 6.23
C ASN A 388 10.34 -7.22 4.77
N GLY A 389 9.33 -7.15 3.89
CA GLY A 389 9.48 -7.48 2.47
C GLY A 389 10.42 -6.52 1.73
N ILE A 390 10.25 -5.21 1.91
CA ILE A 390 11.17 -4.22 1.32
C ILE A 390 12.57 -4.35 1.91
N ALA A 391 12.68 -4.53 3.24
CA ALA A 391 13.97 -4.62 3.91
C ALA A 391 14.82 -5.78 3.38
N GLU A 392 14.21 -6.94 3.12
CA GLU A 392 14.87 -8.10 2.52
C GLU A 392 15.41 -7.77 1.11
N VAL A 393 14.58 -7.20 0.25
CA VAL A 393 14.97 -6.80 -1.12
C VAL A 393 16.11 -5.79 -1.10
N VAL A 394 16.01 -4.75 -0.26
CA VAL A 394 17.03 -3.70 -0.14
C VAL A 394 18.35 -4.31 0.34
N ALA A 395 18.31 -5.15 1.38
CA ALA A 395 19.50 -5.81 1.90
C ALA A 395 20.20 -6.64 0.83
N ASP A 396 19.45 -7.50 0.13
CA ASP A 396 19.97 -8.38 -0.91
C ASP A 396 20.64 -7.60 -2.05
N VAL A 397 20.02 -6.52 -2.54
CA VAL A 397 20.56 -5.70 -3.63
C VAL A 397 21.82 -4.95 -3.19
N LEU A 398 21.82 -4.40 -1.96
CA LEU A 398 22.98 -3.71 -1.39
C LEU A 398 24.18 -4.66 -1.24
N GLU A 399 23.98 -5.82 -0.61
CA GLU A 399 25.03 -6.81 -0.40
C GLU A 399 25.58 -7.35 -1.72
N SER A 400 24.69 -7.65 -2.68
CA SER A 400 25.07 -8.09 -4.02
C SER A 400 25.91 -7.06 -4.79
N SER A 401 25.73 -5.78 -4.46
CA SER A 401 26.46 -4.66 -5.05
C SER A 401 27.73 -4.27 -4.29
N GLY A 402 28.04 -4.96 -3.19
CA GLY A 402 29.23 -4.76 -2.37
C GLY A 402 29.11 -3.68 -1.29
N VAL A 403 27.89 -3.19 -1.03
CA VAL A 403 27.59 -2.32 0.13
C VAL A 403 27.43 -3.22 1.36
N THR A 404 28.03 -2.84 2.49
CA THR A 404 27.92 -3.62 3.74
C THR A 404 26.65 -3.23 4.49
N VAL A 405 25.72 -4.18 4.69
CA VAL A 405 24.56 -3.98 5.58
C VAL A 405 25.00 -4.21 7.02
N LEU A 406 25.03 -3.14 7.82
CA LEU A 406 25.49 -3.16 9.22
C LEU A 406 24.42 -3.63 10.20
N GLY A 407 23.16 -3.62 9.78
CA GLY A 407 22.04 -4.16 10.52
C GLY A 407 20.74 -4.00 9.75
N VAL A 408 19.83 -4.93 10.00
CA VAL A 408 18.41 -4.85 9.62
C VAL A 408 17.63 -4.98 10.92
N LYS A 409 16.89 -3.94 11.27
CA LYS A 409 16.17 -3.86 12.55
C LYS A 409 14.72 -3.53 12.30
N ALA A 410 13.89 -4.55 12.50
CA ALA A 410 12.46 -4.40 12.61
C ALA A 410 12.11 -3.67 13.92
N TYR A 411 11.16 -2.74 13.87
CA TYR A 411 10.64 -2.00 15.02
C TYR A 411 9.13 -2.18 15.15
N ASP A 412 8.64 -2.15 16.38
CA ASP A 412 7.20 -2.15 16.67
C ASP A 412 6.63 -0.73 16.44
N PRO A 413 5.71 -0.51 15.48
CA PRO A 413 5.15 0.81 15.20
C PRO A 413 4.41 1.42 16.39
N THR A 414 3.90 0.57 17.28
CA THR A 414 3.14 0.96 18.45
C THR A 414 4.02 1.31 19.65
N ALA A 415 5.34 1.21 19.50
CA ALA A 415 6.29 1.56 20.55
C ALA A 415 6.12 3.02 21.01
N ALA A 416 6.23 3.22 22.32
CA ALA A 416 6.14 4.55 22.94
C ALA A 416 7.31 5.46 22.53
N SER A 417 8.47 4.88 22.19
CA SER A 417 9.69 5.56 21.77
C SER A 417 10.49 4.65 20.85
N PHE A 418 11.33 5.25 19.99
CA PHE A 418 12.23 4.54 19.08
C PHE A 418 13.71 4.77 19.41
N ASP A 419 14.02 5.22 20.63
CA ASP A 419 15.37 5.63 20.99
C ASP A 419 16.36 4.46 20.94
N ALA A 420 15.93 3.25 21.29
CA ALA A 420 16.80 2.08 21.28
C ALA A 420 17.21 1.73 19.83
N GLU A 421 16.26 1.77 18.91
CA GLU A 421 16.47 1.54 17.48
C GLU A 421 17.44 2.59 16.91
N VAL A 422 17.24 3.87 17.24
CA VAL A 422 18.11 4.95 16.78
C VAL A 422 19.50 4.88 17.43
N ASP A 423 19.62 4.44 18.69
CA ASP A 423 20.91 4.19 19.34
C ASP A 423 21.69 3.06 18.67
N GLU A 424 21.01 2.00 18.23
CA GLU A 424 21.62 0.90 17.46
C GLU A 424 22.17 1.42 16.11
N VAL A 425 21.41 2.25 15.39
CA VAL A 425 21.90 2.91 14.15
C VAL A 425 23.10 3.79 14.42
N ALA A 426 23.04 4.64 15.46
CA ALA A 426 24.14 5.53 15.82
C ALA A 426 25.41 4.75 16.20
N ALA A 427 25.26 3.63 16.91
CA ALA A 427 26.39 2.77 17.31
C ALA A 427 26.98 1.99 16.13
N ALA A 428 26.17 1.62 15.14
CA ALA A 428 26.63 0.97 13.91
C ALA A 428 27.40 1.94 12.99
N ASP A 429 27.08 3.23 13.04
CA ASP A 429 27.71 4.31 12.25
C ASP A 429 27.70 4.04 10.72
N PRO A 430 26.53 3.80 10.10
CA PRO A 430 26.44 3.56 8.66
C PRO A 430 26.65 4.83 7.84
N ASP A 431 27.05 4.70 6.57
CA ASP A 431 27.06 5.82 5.62
C ASP A 431 25.63 6.25 5.25
N ALA A 432 24.72 5.27 5.13
CA ALA A 432 23.32 5.46 4.78
C ALA A 432 22.34 4.74 5.73
N VAL A 433 21.15 5.32 5.92
CA VAL A 433 20.04 4.69 6.63
C VAL A 433 18.85 4.58 5.68
N VAL A 434 18.28 3.38 5.56
CA VAL A 434 17.01 3.15 4.87
C VAL A 434 15.94 2.99 5.94
N LEU A 435 14.92 3.86 5.91
CA LEU A 435 13.80 3.86 6.84
C LEU A 435 12.52 3.47 6.09
N ILE A 436 11.97 2.31 6.43
CA ILE A 436 10.71 1.81 5.88
C ILE A 436 9.67 1.94 7.00
N SER A 437 8.78 2.93 6.88
CA SER A 437 7.84 3.32 7.95
C SER A 437 6.54 3.88 7.41
N PHE A 438 5.58 4.11 8.32
CA PHE A 438 4.44 5.02 8.09
C PHE A 438 4.63 6.33 8.88
N ASP A 439 3.54 6.87 9.45
CA ASP A 439 3.49 8.15 10.17
C ASP A 439 4.46 8.21 11.37
N GLU A 440 4.68 7.08 12.04
CA GLU A 440 5.61 6.98 13.16
C GLU A 440 7.07 7.27 12.77
N GLY A 441 7.42 7.23 11.48
CA GLY A 441 8.72 7.60 10.97
C GLY A 441 9.15 9.02 11.38
N SER A 442 8.20 9.94 11.55
CA SER A 442 8.47 11.30 12.05
C SER A 442 9.09 11.31 13.45
N ARG A 443 8.71 10.36 14.33
CA ARG A 443 9.27 10.21 15.68
C ARG A 443 10.68 9.62 15.63
N ILE A 444 10.92 8.66 14.73
CA ILE A 444 12.24 8.05 14.50
C ILE A 444 13.23 9.12 14.00
N LEU A 445 12.83 9.88 12.97
CA LEU A 445 13.67 10.92 12.37
C LEU A 445 14.00 12.05 13.37
N ARG A 446 13.04 12.47 14.22
CA ARG A 446 13.33 13.44 15.30
C ARG A 446 14.36 12.92 16.30
N SER A 447 14.23 11.70 16.78
CA SER A 447 15.23 11.08 17.66
C SER A 447 16.61 10.98 16.96
N ALA A 448 16.63 10.68 15.65
CA ALA A 448 17.86 10.67 14.86
C ALA A 448 18.51 12.06 14.74
N VAL A 449 17.72 13.11 14.53
CA VAL A 449 18.19 14.51 14.50
C VAL A 449 18.76 14.92 15.86
N GLU A 450 18.05 14.64 16.95
CA GLU A 450 18.50 14.92 18.32
C GLU A 450 19.83 14.23 18.66
N LYS A 451 20.06 13.04 18.10
CA LYS A 451 21.30 12.27 18.27
C LYS A 451 22.39 12.61 17.25
N GLY A 452 22.14 13.57 16.36
CA GLY A 452 23.11 14.05 15.38
C GLY A 452 23.39 13.09 14.23
N ILE A 453 22.45 12.17 13.97
CA ILE A 453 22.53 11.20 12.86
C ILE A 453 21.39 11.34 11.84
N GLY A 454 20.59 12.41 11.93
CA GLY A 454 19.48 12.68 11.01
C GLY A 454 19.91 13.04 9.57
N PRO A 455 18.95 13.37 8.68
CA PRO A 455 19.18 13.57 7.25
C PRO A 455 20.21 14.62 6.84
N THR A 456 20.44 15.63 7.69
CA THR A 456 21.49 16.64 7.44
C THR A 456 22.91 16.16 7.78
N ALA A 457 23.03 15.04 8.51
CA ALA A 457 24.30 14.48 8.97
C ALA A 457 24.68 13.17 8.26
N LYS A 458 23.71 12.35 7.85
CA LYS A 458 23.88 11.07 7.14
C LYS A 458 22.93 10.99 5.95
N LEU A 459 23.20 10.07 5.01
CA LEU A 459 22.25 9.80 3.93
C LEU A 459 21.04 9.04 4.48
N TRP A 460 19.84 9.55 4.22
CA TRP A 460 18.58 8.89 4.61
C TRP A 460 17.70 8.65 3.39
N TYR A 461 17.13 7.45 3.34
CA TYR A 461 16.24 7.01 2.27
C TYR A 461 14.91 6.50 2.86
N GLY A 462 13.80 6.92 2.27
CA GLY A 462 12.45 6.48 2.60
C GLY A 462 11.76 5.67 1.48
N THR A 463 10.57 5.18 1.77
CA THR A 463 9.67 4.45 0.87
C THR A 463 8.30 5.13 0.82
N ASP A 464 7.34 4.62 0.06
CA ASP A 464 6.04 5.26 -0.16
C ASP A 464 5.27 5.53 1.14
N GLY A 465 5.40 4.64 2.13
CA GLY A 465 4.78 4.84 3.44
C GLY A 465 5.24 6.09 4.21
N ASN A 466 6.40 6.68 3.87
CA ASN A 466 6.93 7.87 4.56
C ASN A 466 7.40 8.99 3.62
N MET A 467 7.29 8.83 2.30
CA MET A 467 7.68 9.85 1.33
C MET A 467 6.48 10.67 0.85
N GLY A 468 5.97 11.53 1.74
CA GLY A 468 4.88 12.48 1.45
C GLY A 468 5.01 13.80 2.24
N ASN A 469 4.26 14.83 1.85
CA ASN A 469 4.26 16.11 2.58
C ASN A 469 3.75 15.97 4.02
N ALA A 470 2.89 15.00 4.31
CA ALA A 470 2.45 14.68 5.67
C ALA A 470 3.64 14.39 6.61
N LEU A 471 4.69 13.70 6.14
CA LEU A 471 5.91 13.53 6.92
C LEU A 471 6.57 14.89 7.19
N GLY A 472 6.73 15.71 6.14
CA GLY A 472 7.32 17.04 6.24
C GLY A 472 6.59 17.98 7.19
N GLU A 473 5.26 17.88 7.26
CA GLU A 473 4.40 18.69 8.13
C GLU A 473 4.61 18.44 9.63
N ASN A 474 5.17 17.28 9.98
CA ASN A 474 5.61 16.99 11.35
C ASN A 474 6.91 17.71 11.75
N PHE A 475 7.51 18.49 10.83
CA PHE A 475 8.72 19.29 11.05
C PHE A 475 8.45 20.76 10.74
N ASP A 476 9.12 21.65 11.48
CA ASP A 476 9.01 23.10 11.25
C ASP A 476 9.41 23.41 9.81
N ALA A 477 8.59 24.20 9.09
CA ALA A 477 9.02 24.74 7.82
C ALA A 477 10.27 25.59 8.09
N GLY A 478 11.43 25.16 7.59
CA GLY A 478 12.70 25.85 7.78
C GLY A 478 12.62 27.35 7.47
N ALA A 479 13.51 28.15 8.07
CA ALA A 479 13.47 29.62 8.02
C ALA A 479 13.79 30.24 6.65
#